data_AF-A0A090QUJ7-F1
#
_entry.id   AF-A0A090QUJ7-F1
#
_cell.length_a   1.000
_cell.length_b   1.000
_cell.length_c   1.000
_cell.angle_alpha   90.00
_cell.angle_beta   90.00
_cell.angle_gamma   90.00
#
_symmetry.space_group_name_H-M   'P 1'
#
loop_
_entity.id
_entity.type
_entity.pdbx_description
1 polymer ?
#
loop_
_entity_poly.entity_id
_entity_poly.type
_entity_poly.pdbx_seq_one_letter_code
_entity_poly.pdbx_strand_id
1 'polypeptide(L)'
;MTYSQLALAIEAYALTYQKGNASTEASGSLIALPVYYGRDVGPDLQAVAEHAGLSVEEVIAIHSGQTYTVCAIGFAPGFAFLASVDARIAMPRQVTPRQQVPAGSVGIANQQTAVYPNASPGGWQIIGNCPVGLFSPDATPMTPFSVGDTVQFTPIDREAFLQQGGELWPR
;
A
#
# COMPACT_ATOMS: atom_id res chain seq x y z
N MET A 1 -18.76 39.57 3.14
CA MET A 1 -18.39 38.51 4.09
C MET A 1 -17.21 39.01 4.90
N THR A 2 -17.35 39.18 6.21
CA THR A 2 -16.25 39.56 7.10
C THR A 2 -15.49 38.32 7.56
N TYR A 3 -14.24 38.48 7.98
CA TYR A 3 -13.41 37.39 8.53
C TYR A 3 -14.09 36.64 9.67
N SER A 4 -14.85 37.37 10.50
CA SER A 4 -15.65 36.81 11.61
C SER A 4 -16.77 35.88 11.15
N GLN A 5 -17.42 36.15 10.02
CA GLN A 5 -18.45 35.27 9.46
C GLN A 5 -17.85 34.00 8.85
N LEU A 6 -16.64 34.10 8.29
CA LEU A 6 -15.92 32.96 7.73
C LEU A 6 -15.42 32.02 8.84
N ALA A 7 -14.87 32.57 9.93
CA ALA A 7 -14.43 31.78 11.08
C ALA A 7 -15.58 30.98 11.70
N LEU A 8 -16.74 31.61 11.90
CA LEU A 8 -17.94 30.93 12.43
C LEU A 8 -18.45 29.82 11.50
N ALA A 9 -18.36 30.02 10.18
CA ALA A 9 -18.75 28.98 9.21
C ALA A 9 -17.79 27.78 9.25
N ILE A 10 -16.49 28.01 9.44
CA ILE A 10 -15.48 26.96 9.56
C ILE A 10 -15.66 26.19 10.88
N GLU A 11 -15.90 26.88 11.99
CA GLU A 11 -16.16 26.23 13.28
C GLU A 11 -17.46 25.42 13.27
N ALA A 12 -18.52 25.96 12.68
CA ALA A 12 -19.79 25.24 12.52
C ALA A 12 -19.64 23.99 11.63
N TYR A 13 -18.83 24.09 10.56
CA TYR A 13 -18.49 22.95 9.71
C TYR A 13 -17.65 21.90 10.45
N ALA A 14 -16.64 22.32 11.21
CA ALA A 14 -15.80 21.41 12.00
C ALA A 14 -16.61 20.66 13.07
N LEU A 15 -17.57 21.33 13.72
CA LEU A 15 -18.48 20.72 14.71
C LEU A 15 -19.48 19.75 14.07
N THR A 16 -19.97 20.04 12.87
CA THR A 16 -20.84 19.12 12.12
C THR A 16 -20.04 17.93 11.58
N TYR A 17 -18.80 18.14 11.14
CA TYR A 17 -17.90 17.07 10.72
C TYR A 17 -17.56 16.13 11.88
N GLN A 18 -17.22 16.66 13.06
CA GLN A 18 -16.96 15.84 14.25
C GLN A 18 -18.20 15.05 14.72
N LYS A 19 -19.40 15.61 14.59
CA LYS A 19 -20.65 14.88 14.89
C LYS A 19 -21.03 13.84 13.84
N GLY A 20 -20.62 14.01 12.58
CA GLY A 20 -20.81 13.03 11.51
C GLY A 20 -19.78 11.89 11.51
N ASN A 21 -18.66 12.06 12.21
CA ASN A 21 -17.55 11.09 12.27
C ASN A 21 -17.44 10.36 13.62
N ALA A 22 -18.50 10.41 14.44
CA ALA A 22 -18.62 9.55 15.61
C ALA A 22 -18.84 8.11 15.15
N SER A 23 -17.71 7.38 15.00
CA SER A 23 -17.61 5.92 14.92
C SER A 23 -18.64 5.24 14.03
N THR A 24 -18.46 5.32 12.71
CA THR A 24 -18.75 4.14 11.89
C THR A 24 -17.67 3.13 12.27
N GLU A 25 -18.01 2.11 13.05
CA GLU A 25 -17.16 0.92 13.13
C GLU A 25 -16.91 0.49 11.68
N ALA A 26 -15.68 0.70 11.20
CA ALA A 26 -15.29 0.29 9.86
C ALA A 26 -15.37 -1.24 9.83
N SER A 27 -16.50 -1.77 9.38
CA SER A 27 -16.76 -3.21 9.25
C SER A 27 -16.03 -3.79 8.04
N GLY A 28 -14.80 -3.34 7.80
CA GLY A 28 -13.94 -3.85 6.74
C GLY A 28 -13.32 -5.17 7.17
N SER A 29 -13.18 -6.10 6.22
CA SER A 29 -12.50 -7.37 6.48
C SER A 29 -10.99 -7.13 6.61
N LEU A 30 -10.31 -7.91 7.47
CA LEU A 30 -8.85 -7.95 7.52
C LEU A 30 -8.33 -8.94 6.48
N ILE A 31 -7.54 -8.45 5.54
CA ILE A 31 -6.94 -9.20 4.45
C ILE A 31 -5.44 -9.35 4.75
N ALA A 32 -5.00 -10.58 4.99
CA ALA A 32 -3.58 -10.89 5.16
C ALA A 32 -2.95 -11.19 3.79
N LEU A 33 -1.91 -10.43 3.43
CA LEU A 33 -1.18 -10.62 2.17
C LEU A 33 0.25 -11.09 2.43
N PRO A 34 0.66 -12.28 1.96
CA PRO A 34 2.04 -12.72 2.09
C PRO A 34 2.95 -11.86 1.21
N VAL A 35 4.11 -11.45 1.74
CA VAL A 35 5.09 -10.63 0.99
C VAL A 35 6.49 -11.18 1.17
N TYR A 36 7.17 -11.39 0.05
CA TYR A 36 8.60 -11.65 0.03
C TYR A 36 9.36 -10.34 -0.16
N TYR A 37 10.18 -9.98 0.84
CA TYR A 37 11.02 -8.78 0.85
C TYR A 37 12.45 -9.10 0.38
N GLY A 38 12.57 -9.74 -0.78
CA GLY A 38 13.86 -10.12 -1.38
C GLY A 38 14.41 -9.04 -2.30
N ARG A 39 15.74 -8.91 -2.41
CA ARG A 39 16.40 -7.98 -3.36
C ARG A 39 16.11 -8.31 -4.83
N ASP A 40 15.76 -9.56 -5.12
CA ASP A 40 15.36 -10.07 -6.43
C ASP A 40 13.90 -9.75 -6.80
N VAL A 41 13.12 -9.17 -5.89
CA VAL A 41 11.76 -8.70 -6.14
C VAL A 41 11.48 -7.27 -5.67
N GLY A 42 12.31 -6.76 -4.74
CA GLY A 42 12.26 -5.44 -4.12
C GLY A 42 13.57 -4.68 -4.33
N PRO A 43 13.85 -4.17 -5.55
CA PRO A 43 15.11 -3.51 -5.87
C PRO A 43 15.35 -2.22 -5.07
N ASP A 44 14.29 -1.58 -4.57
CA ASP A 44 14.37 -0.30 -3.84
C ASP A 44 14.38 -0.47 -2.32
N LEU A 45 14.22 -1.70 -1.80
CA LEU A 45 14.16 -1.95 -0.37
C LEU A 45 15.39 -1.40 0.37
N GLN A 46 16.58 -1.60 -0.20
CA GLN A 46 17.84 -1.07 0.32
C GLN A 46 17.85 0.48 0.30
N ALA A 47 17.36 1.10 -0.77
CA ALA A 47 17.31 2.55 -0.90
C ALA A 47 16.32 3.19 0.09
N VAL A 48 15.20 2.52 0.36
CA VAL A 48 14.24 2.94 1.40
C VAL A 48 14.89 2.87 2.78
N ALA A 49 15.61 1.79 3.08
CA ALA A 49 16.33 1.64 4.35
C ALA A 49 17.39 2.75 4.53
N GLU A 50 18.18 3.02 3.50
CA GLU A 50 19.18 4.09 3.49
C GLU A 50 18.54 5.48 3.66
N HIS A 51 17.43 5.75 2.97
CA HIS A 51 16.69 7.00 3.10
C HIS A 51 16.14 7.22 4.52
N ALA A 52 15.67 6.14 5.15
CA ALA A 52 15.13 6.13 6.50
C ALA A 52 16.21 6.16 7.61
N GLY A 53 17.47 5.85 7.28
CA GLY A 53 18.51 5.63 8.27
C GLY A 53 18.26 4.38 9.12
N LEU A 54 17.64 3.35 8.53
CA LEU A 54 17.25 2.09 9.17
C LEU A 54 17.95 0.90 8.49
N SER A 55 17.92 -0.27 9.14
CA SER A 55 18.24 -1.53 8.47
C SER A 55 17.09 -1.98 7.58
N VAL A 56 17.38 -2.90 6.65
CA VAL A 56 16.35 -3.52 5.81
C VAL A 56 15.35 -4.29 6.69
N GLU A 57 15.83 -4.97 7.72
CA GLU A 57 15.01 -5.73 8.66
C GLU A 57 14.05 -4.82 9.43
N GLU A 58 14.49 -3.61 9.81
CA GLU A 58 13.63 -2.61 10.45
C GLU A 58 12.56 -2.08 9.49
N VAL A 59 12.90 -1.82 8.23
CA VAL A 59 11.90 -1.42 7.21
C VAL A 59 10.84 -2.50 7.02
N ILE A 60 11.27 -3.76 6.91
CA ILE A 60 10.36 -4.90 6.79
C ILE A 60 9.45 -4.96 8.02
N ALA A 61 10.01 -4.91 9.23
CA ALA A 61 9.25 -4.99 10.46
C ALA A 61 8.23 -3.85 10.61
N ILE A 62 8.59 -2.62 10.23
CA ILE A 62 7.68 -1.47 10.25
C ILE A 62 6.55 -1.67 9.24
N HIS A 63 6.90 -2.02 7.99
CA HIS A 63 5.91 -2.18 6.93
C HIS A 63 4.95 -3.36 7.19
N SER A 64 5.44 -4.51 7.64
CA SER A 64 4.59 -5.66 7.94
C SER A 64 3.86 -5.58 9.29
N GLY A 65 4.42 -4.82 10.23
CA GLY A 65 3.86 -4.67 11.58
C GLY A 65 2.63 -3.75 11.64
N GLN A 66 2.32 -3.05 10.55
CA GLN A 66 1.21 -2.11 10.47
C GLN A 66 0.00 -2.71 9.74
N THR A 67 -1.20 -2.33 10.20
CA THR A 67 -2.45 -2.57 9.49
C THR A 67 -2.79 -1.32 8.67
N TYR A 68 -2.99 -1.49 7.37
CA TYR A 68 -3.32 -0.42 6.45
C TYR A 68 -4.80 -0.44 6.06
N THR A 69 -5.39 0.73 5.83
CA THR A 69 -6.77 0.82 5.35
C THR A 69 -6.79 0.99 3.84
N VAL A 70 -7.69 0.28 3.15
CA VAL A 70 -8.02 0.51 1.74
C VAL A 70 -8.77 1.84 1.62
N CYS A 71 -8.06 2.90 1.23
CA CYS A 71 -8.62 4.25 1.12
C CYS A 71 -9.33 4.47 -0.22
N ALA A 72 -8.84 3.83 -1.28
CA ALA A 72 -9.40 3.93 -2.62
C ALA A 72 -9.02 2.69 -3.44
N ILE A 73 -9.86 2.36 -4.41
CA ILE A 73 -9.60 1.32 -5.41
C ILE A 73 -9.76 1.96 -6.78
N GLY A 74 -8.76 1.82 -7.65
CA GLY A 74 -8.71 2.52 -8.94
C GLY A 74 -7.28 2.73 -9.41
N PHE A 75 -7.04 3.55 -10.43
CA PHE A 75 -5.81 3.62 -11.25
C PHE A 75 -5.67 2.45 -12.25
N ALA A 76 -5.79 1.21 -11.78
CA ALA A 76 -5.91 0.01 -12.60
C ALA A 76 -6.90 -0.97 -11.95
N PRO A 77 -7.50 -1.91 -12.70
CA PRO A 77 -8.39 -2.92 -12.12
C PRO A 77 -7.70 -3.69 -10.98
N GLY A 78 -8.30 -3.65 -9.78
CA GLY A 78 -7.79 -4.29 -8.56
C GLY A 78 -6.66 -3.55 -7.83
N PHE A 79 -6.27 -2.35 -8.27
CA PHE A 79 -5.22 -1.58 -7.57
C PHE A 79 -5.85 -0.85 -6.37
N ALA A 80 -5.42 -1.21 -5.17
CA ALA A 80 -5.88 -0.63 -3.91
C ALA A 80 -4.80 0.29 -3.32
N PHE A 81 -5.18 1.53 -3.01
CA PHE A 81 -4.33 2.47 -2.29
C PHE A 81 -4.48 2.25 -0.79
N LEU A 82 -3.39 1.88 -0.13
CA LEU A 82 -3.33 1.60 1.29
C LEU A 82 -2.62 2.75 2.02
N ALA A 83 -3.20 3.22 3.11
CA ALA A 83 -2.63 4.30 3.91
C ALA A 83 -2.92 4.10 5.41
N SER A 84 -2.18 4.75 6.32
CA SER A 84 -0.98 5.57 6.07
C SER A 84 0.29 4.80 6.44
N VAL A 85 1.30 4.87 5.58
CA VAL A 85 2.64 4.33 5.83
C VAL A 85 3.30 5.11 6.98
N ASP A 86 3.90 4.38 7.93
CA ASP A 86 4.70 4.96 9.01
C ASP A 86 5.73 5.95 8.44
N ALA A 87 5.76 7.16 9.00
CA ALA A 87 6.58 8.27 8.51
C ALA A 87 8.08 7.94 8.46
N ARG A 88 8.55 6.95 9.25
CA ARG A 88 9.94 6.49 9.25
C ARG A 88 10.35 5.81 7.94
N ILE A 89 9.40 5.19 7.22
CA ILE A 89 9.67 4.46 5.96
C ILE A 89 8.97 5.10 4.75
N ALA A 90 8.25 6.20 4.97
CA ALA A 90 7.65 6.98 3.91
C ALA A 90 8.74 7.61 3.02
N MET A 91 8.74 7.27 1.73
CA MET A 91 9.74 7.76 0.77
C MET A 91 9.06 8.28 -0.50
N PRO A 92 9.50 9.41 -1.07
CA PRO A 92 8.96 9.91 -2.34
C PRO A 92 9.07 8.89 -3.47
N ARG A 93 8.10 8.91 -4.38
CA ARG A 93 8.16 8.14 -5.62
C ARG A 93 9.38 8.54 -6.46
N GLN A 94 9.89 7.64 -7.28
CA GLN A 94 10.94 7.90 -8.25
C GLN A 94 10.53 9.04 -9.20
N VAL A 95 11.51 9.88 -9.54
CA VAL A 95 11.34 10.99 -10.47
C VAL A 95 11.03 10.47 -11.88
N THR A 96 11.73 9.42 -12.30
CA THR A 96 11.50 8.72 -13.56
C THR A 96 10.88 7.36 -13.27
N PRO A 97 9.64 7.09 -13.69
CA PRO A 97 9.00 5.80 -13.45
C PRO A 97 9.66 4.68 -14.25
N ARG A 98 9.64 3.46 -13.70
CA ARG A 98 9.99 2.25 -14.45
C ARG A 98 8.97 2.02 -15.54
N GLN A 99 9.44 1.61 -16.71
CA GLN A 99 8.56 1.23 -17.83
C GLN A 99 7.74 -0.02 -17.50
N GLN A 100 8.31 -0.93 -16.70
CA GLN A 100 7.68 -2.17 -16.30
C GLN A 100 7.94 -2.42 -14.81
N VAL A 101 6.89 -2.57 -14.03
CA VAL A 101 6.87 -3.12 -12.68
C VAL A 101 6.07 -4.43 -12.76
N PRO A 102 6.62 -5.58 -12.33
CA PRO A 102 5.92 -6.86 -12.36
C PRO A 102 4.65 -6.89 -11.50
N ALA A 103 3.71 -7.75 -11.87
CA ALA A 103 2.54 -8.03 -11.03
C ALA A 103 2.96 -8.54 -9.65
N GLY A 104 2.16 -8.26 -8.63
CA GLY A 104 2.46 -8.58 -7.24
C GLY A 104 3.45 -7.64 -6.56
N SER A 105 4.13 -6.74 -7.29
CA SER A 105 5.12 -5.84 -6.67
C SER A 105 4.47 -5.01 -5.57
N VAL A 106 5.13 -4.94 -4.41
CA VAL A 106 4.72 -4.13 -3.26
C VAL A 106 5.54 -2.86 -3.26
N GLY A 107 4.89 -1.70 -3.24
CA GLY A 107 5.57 -0.42 -3.35
C GLY A 107 5.19 0.58 -2.27
N ILE A 108 6.08 1.53 -2.00
CA ILE A 108 5.83 2.72 -1.20
C ILE A 108 5.93 3.98 -2.08
N ALA A 109 5.00 4.92 -1.91
CA ALA A 109 5.08 6.25 -2.48
C ALA A 109 4.52 7.29 -1.50
N ASN A 110 5.41 8.12 -0.96
CA ASN A 110 5.13 9.02 0.16
C ASN A 110 4.52 8.23 1.32
N GLN A 111 3.29 8.55 1.72
CA GLN A 111 2.56 7.93 2.82
C GLN A 111 1.63 6.78 2.38
N GLN A 112 1.77 6.30 1.14
CA GLN A 112 0.95 5.23 0.60
C GLN A 112 1.77 3.97 0.33
N THR A 113 1.15 2.82 0.56
CA THR A 113 1.62 1.50 0.12
C THR A 113 0.55 0.84 -0.75
N ALA A 114 0.95 -0.07 -1.61
CA ALA A 114 0.06 -0.77 -2.53
C ALA A 114 0.73 -2.02 -3.08
N VAL A 115 -0.11 -2.91 -3.61
CA VAL A 115 0.34 -4.06 -4.39
C VAL A 115 -0.15 -3.89 -5.83
N TYR A 116 0.76 -4.01 -6.79
CA TYR A 116 0.44 -3.92 -8.21
C TYR A 116 -0.31 -5.18 -8.66
N PRO A 117 -1.60 -5.10 -9.05
CA PRO A 117 -2.38 -6.29 -9.42
C PRO A 117 -1.94 -6.89 -10.76
N ASN A 118 -1.38 -6.06 -11.64
CA ASN A 118 -0.92 -6.42 -12.97
C ASN A 118 0.41 -5.70 -13.28
N ALA A 119 1.17 -6.26 -14.22
CA ALA A 119 2.40 -5.63 -14.65
C ALA A 119 2.12 -4.32 -15.39
N SER A 120 2.78 -3.23 -14.99
CA SER A 120 2.49 -1.88 -15.48
C SER A 120 3.66 -0.91 -15.23
N PRO A 121 3.72 0.25 -15.92
CA PRO A 121 4.68 1.29 -15.56
C PRO A 121 4.41 1.85 -14.16
N GLY A 122 5.45 2.19 -13.41
CA GLY A 122 5.31 2.64 -12.03
C GLY A 122 6.54 3.32 -11.48
N GLY A 123 6.33 4.38 -10.68
CA GLY A 123 7.40 5.11 -10.01
C GLY A 123 7.50 4.84 -8.51
N TRP A 124 6.77 3.86 -7.97
CA TRP A 124 6.80 3.57 -6.54
C TRP A 124 8.12 2.88 -6.18
N GLN A 125 8.57 3.06 -4.93
CA GLN A 125 9.74 2.37 -4.40
C GLN A 125 9.34 0.92 -4.13
N ILE A 126 9.83 -0.02 -4.94
CA ILE A 126 9.45 -1.43 -4.86
C ILE A 126 10.28 -2.13 -3.79
N ILE A 127 9.60 -2.60 -2.74
CA ILE A 127 10.21 -3.14 -1.53
C ILE A 127 10.04 -4.66 -1.39
N GLY A 128 9.20 -5.28 -2.21
CA GLY A 128 8.93 -6.72 -2.17
C GLY A 128 7.91 -7.16 -3.21
N ASN A 129 7.43 -8.39 -3.10
CA ASN A 129 6.38 -8.92 -3.97
C ASN A 129 5.42 -9.86 -3.21
N CYS A 130 4.14 -9.74 -3.53
CA CYS A 130 3.05 -10.58 -3.07
C CYS A 130 2.62 -11.52 -4.22
N PRO A 131 2.68 -12.86 -4.03
CA PRO A 131 2.34 -13.82 -5.07
C PRO A 131 0.82 -13.97 -5.29
N VAL A 132 -0.01 -13.34 -4.46
CA VAL A 132 -1.47 -13.46 -4.54
C VAL A 132 -2.00 -12.66 -5.72
N GLY A 133 -2.81 -13.28 -6.57
CA GLY A 133 -3.56 -12.60 -7.63
C GLY A 133 -4.63 -11.67 -7.05
N LEU A 134 -4.51 -10.37 -7.31
CA LEU A 134 -5.40 -9.33 -6.74
C LEU A 134 -6.50 -8.87 -7.68
N PHE A 135 -6.47 -9.32 -8.92
CA PHE A 135 -7.50 -9.04 -9.92
C PHE A 135 -7.69 -10.23 -10.85
N SER A 136 -8.93 -10.66 -11.02
CA SER A 136 -9.33 -11.61 -12.06
C SER A 136 -10.70 -11.19 -12.62
N PRO A 137 -10.82 -10.91 -13.93
CA PRO A 137 -12.08 -10.48 -14.53
C PRO A 137 -13.16 -11.58 -14.50
N ASP A 138 -12.75 -12.84 -14.42
CA ASP A 138 -13.65 -13.99 -14.41
C ASP A 138 -14.03 -14.45 -12.99
N ALA A 139 -13.47 -13.83 -11.95
CA ALA A 139 -13.75 -14.15 -10.55
C ALA A 139 -14.91 -13.33 -9.96
N THR A 140 -15.58 -13.88 -8.94
CA THR A 140 -16.61 -13.18 -8.16
C THR A 140 -16.28 -13.30 -6.67
N PRO A 141 -15.86 -12.21 -5.98
CA PRO A 141 -15.59 -10.87 -6.52
C PRO A 141 -14.31 -10.83 -7.40
N MET A 142 -14.22 -9.86 -8.32
CA MET A 142 -13.07 -9.70 -9.22
C MET A 142 -11.77 -9.30 -8.50
N THR A 143 -11.88 -8.71 -7.32
CA THR A 143 -10.77 -8.27 -6.46
C THR A 143 -11.14 -8.55 -5.00
N PRO A 144 -10.17 -8.89 -4.13
CA PRO A 144 -10.46 -9.13 -2.72
C PRO A 144 -10.76 -7.86 -1.92
N PHE A 145 -10.50 -6.67 -2.48
CA PHE A 145 -10.58 -5.40 -1.76
C PHE A 145 -11.95 -4.72 -1.88
N SER A 146 -12.41 -4.16 -0.77
CA SER A 146 -13.44 -3.12 -0.68
C SER A 146 -12.88 -1.89 0.04
N VAL A 147 -13.38 -0.70 -0.30
CA VAL A 147 -13.01 0.52 0.43
C VAL A 147 -13.42 0.38 1.89
N GLY A 148 -12.49 0.65 2.81
CA GLY A 148 -12.66 0.45 4.25
C GLY A 148 -12.15 -0.90 4.76
N ASP A 149 -11.83 -1.87 3.90
CA ASP A 149 -11.10 -3.07 4.31
C ASP A 149 -9.73 -2.71 4.86
N THR A 150 -9.16 -3.63 5.63
CA THR A 150 -7.82 -3.49 6.16
C THR A 150 -6.89 -4.56 5.59
N VAL A 151 -5.63 -4.21 5.38
CA VAL A 151 -4.60 -5.09 4.84
C VAL A 151 -3.45 -5.14 5.83
N GLN A 152 -2.98 -6.35 6.13
CA GLN A 152 -1.74 -6.57 6.86
C GLN A 152 -0.83 -7.44 6.02
N PHE A 153 0.44 -7.07 5.93
CA PHE A 153 1.44 -7.84 5.19
C PHE A 153 2.11 -8.86 6.10
N THR A 154 2.23 -10.09 5.64
CA THR A 154 2.90 -11.18 6.36
C THR A 154 4.20 -11.51 5.64
N PRO A 155 5.39 -11.27 6.25
CA PRO A 155 6.65 -11.63 5.63
C PRO A 155 6.74 -13.15 5.42
N ILE A 156 7.13 -13.56 4.22
CA ILE A 156 7.41 -14.95 3.87
C ILE A 156 8.82 -15.09 3.30
N ASP A 157 9.38 -16.29 3.36
CA ASP A 157 10.66 -16.58 2.74
C ASP A 157 10.55 -16.81 1.22
N ARG A 158 11.71 -16.95 0.59
CA ARG A 158 11.82 -17.15 -0.86
C ARG A 158 11.20 -18.46 -1.32
N GLU A 159 11.27 -19.52 -0.52
CA GLU A 159 10.76 -20.83 -0.91
C GLU A 159 9.23 -20.80 -0.93
N ALA A 160 8.61 -20.30 0.14
CA ALA A 160 7.17 -20.12 0.25
C ALA A 160 6.64 -19.21 -0.87
N PHE A 161 7.38 -18.16 -1.23
CA PHE A 161 7.03 -17.25 -2.32
C PHE A 161 6.94 -17.97 -3.66
N LEU A 162 7.97 -18.74 -4.00
CA LEU A 162 8.02 -19.50 -5.25
C LEU A 162 6.96 -20.62 -5.28
N GLN A 163 6.71 -21.29 -4.16
CA GLN A 163 5.67 -22.33 -4.05
C GLN A 163 4.26 -21.76 -4.27
N GLN A 164 4.03 -20.50 -3.90
CA GLN A 164 2.76 -19.79 -4.13
C GLN A 164 2.64 -19.19 -5.54
N GLY A 165 3.59 -19.48 -6.44
CA GLY A 165 3.58 -18.99 -7.82
C GLY A 165 4.20 -17.60 -8.01
N GLY A 166 4.93 -17.10 -7.00
CA GLY A 166 5.67 -15.85 -7.11
C GLY A 166 6.79 -15.92 -8.15
N GLU A 167 6.99 -14.83 -8.87
CA GLU A 167 8.03 -14.70 -9.89
C GLU A 167 9.10 -13.69 -9.44
N LEU A 168 10.36 -14.03 -9.69
CA LEU A 168 11.48 -13.12 -9.43
C LEU A 168 11.65 -12.15 -10.59
N TRP A 169 12.18 -10.96 -10.33
CA TRP A 169 12.47 -10.04 -11.41
C TRP A 169 13.53 -10.67 -12.34
N PRO A 170 13.34 -10.59 -13.67
CA PRO A 170 14.38 -10.99 -14.60
C PRO A 170 15.62 -10.10 -14.36
N ARG A 171 16.78 -10.75 -14.23
CA ARG A 171 18.07 -10.08 -14.03
C ARG A 171 18.62 -9.49 -15.32
#